data_AF-A0A4C2EGQ5-F1
#
_entry.id   AF-A0A4C2EGQ5-F1
#
_cell.length_a   1.000
_cell.length_b   1.000
_cell.length_c   1.000
_cell.angle_alpha   90.00
_cell.angle_beta   90.00
_cell.angle_gamma   90.00
#
_symmetry.space_group_name_H-M   'P 1'
#
loop_
_entity.id
_entity.type
_entity.pdbx_description
1 polymer ?
#
loop_
_entity_poly.entity_id
_entity_poly.type
_entity_poly.pdbx_seq_one_letter_code
_entity_poly.pdbx_strand_id
1 'polypeptide(L)'
;MLYGRKCLGQGLRRFDTLFAGPVKSQDMDIGRETFLQIVISAVAVVLFISAAVTVSQTYVVDSNLSPTGGYALVGAIGLFVVFMTAAGLWLERQQF
;
A
#
# COMPACT_ATOMS: atom_id res chain seq x y z
N MET A 1 18.84 25.67 43.67
CA MET A 1 17.86 25.78 42.56
C MET A 1 18.56 26.15 41.24
N LEU A 2 19.32 25.24 40.61
CA LEU A 2 19.97 25.50 39.30
C LEU A 2 20.24 24.25 38.45
N TYR A 3 19.54 23.13 38.71
CA TYR A 3 19.77 21.85 38.05
C TYR A 3 18.53 21.38 37.25
N GLY A 4 17.98 22.24 36.37
CA GLY A 4 16.70 21.94 35.72
C GLY A 4 16.41 22.59 34.37
N ARG A 5 17.40 23.23 33.72
CA ARG A 5 17.19 23.91 32.42
C ARG A 5 17.96 23.34 31.24
N LYS A 6 18.83 22.34 31.44
CA LYS A 6 19.71 21.84 30.36
C LYS A 6 19.17 20.60 29.61
N CYS A 7 18.26 19.81 30.19
CA CYS A 7 17.75 18.60 29.52
C CYS A 7 16.64 18.85 28.48
N LEU A 8 15.94 19.99 28.53
CA LEU A 8 14.80 20.25 27.64
C LEU A 8 15.21 20.73 26.24
N GLY A 9 16.45 21.21 26.06
CA GLY A 9 16.93 21.75 24.79
C GLY A 9 17.61 20.74 23.86
N GLN A 10 17.98 19.56 24.36
CA GLN A 10 18.76 18.57 23.61
C GLN A 10 17.88 17.49 22.98
N GLY A 11 16.75 17.15 23.61
CA GLY A 11 15.74 16.24 23.04
C GLY A 11 15.05 16.86 21.82
N LEU A 12 14.58 18.10 21.94
CA LEU A 12 13.82 18.77 20.87
C LEU A 12 14.64 18.92 19.57
N ARG A 13 15.92 19.27 19.67
CA ARG A 13 16.84 19.39 18.53
C ARG A 13 17.14 18.07 17.81
N ARG A 14 16.95 16.93 18.50
CA ARG A 14 17.16 15.60 17.92
C ARG A 14 15.95 15.09 17.15
N PHE A 15 14.75 15.54 17.54
CA PHE A 15 13.52 15.26 16.79
C PHE A 15 13.47 16.08 15.49
N ASP A 16 13.98 17.32 15.47
CA ASP A 16 14.11 18.11 14.24
C ASP A 16 14.97 17.40 13.17
N THR A 17 16.05 16.71 13.57
CA THR A 17 16.85 15.89 12.63
C THR A 17 16.20 14.58 12.19
N LEU A 18 15.13 14.15 12.86
CA LEU A 18 14.39 12.92 12.53
C LEU A 18 13.29 13.20 11.48
N PHE A 19 12.79 14.44 11.42
CA PHE A 19 11.81 14.90 10.43
C PHE A 19 12.41 15.79 9.32
N ALA A 20 13.62 16.33 9.52
CA ALA A 20 14.41 17.02 8.49
C ALA A 20 15.34 16.08 7.72
N GLY A 21 14.98 14.79 7.61
CA GLY A 21 15.49 13.98 6.51
C GLY A 21 15.13 14.71 5.22
N PRO A 22 16.05 14.83 4.25
CA PRO A 22 15.69 15.41 2.97
C PRO A 22 14.52 14.59 2.43
N VAL A 23 13.30 15.17 2.40
CA VAL A 23 12.44 14.91 1.27
C VAL A 23 13.31 15.40 0.14
N LYS A 24 14.04 14.46 -0.48
CA LYS A 24 14.61 14.68 -1.79
C LYS A 24 13.41 15.21 -2.54
N SER A 25 13.42 16.51 -2.83
CA SER A 25 12.65 17.07 -3.92
C SER A 25 13.12 16.21 -5.07
N GLN A 26 12.38 15.13 -5.29
CA GLN A 26 12.34 14.48 -6.57
C GLN A 26 11.71 15.59 -7.38
N ASP A 27 12.57 16.46 -7.89
CA ASP A 27 12.42 17.00 -9.21
C ASP A 27 12.25 15.75 -10.07
N MET A 28 10.99 15.33 -10.10
CA MET A 28 10.59 14.05 -10.59
C MET A 28 10.64 14.28 -12.08
N ASP A 29 11.79 14.00 -12.68
CA ASP A 29 11.72 13.13 -13.84
C ASP A 29 10.82 12.00 -13.36
N ILE A 30 9.51 12.07 -13.67
CA ILE A 30 8.59 10.97 -13.53
C ILE A 30 9.14 9.96 -14.53
N GLY A 31 10.24 9.32 -14.15
CA GLY A 31 10.82 8.22 -14.86
C GLY A 31 9.67 7.23 -14.93
N ARG A 32 9.29 6.89 -16.16
CA ARG A 32 8.12 6.05 -16.44
C ARG A 32 8.07 4.81 -15.54
N GLU A 33 9.22 4.34 -15.07
CA GLU A 33 9.43 3.34 -14.02
C GLU A 33 8.66 3.62 -12.70
N THR A 34 8.92 4.76 -12.04
CA THR A 34 8.26 5.11 -10.77
C THR A 34 6.76 5.34 -10.97
N PHE A 35 6.39 5.93 -12.11
CA PHE A 35 4.99 6.08 -12.48
C PHE A 35 4.28 4.73 -12.64
N LEU A 36 4.89 3.80 -13.38
CA LEU A 36 4.34 2.45 -13.57
C LEU A 36 4.19 1.71 -12.26
N GLN A 37 5.15 1.83 -11.34
CA GLN A 37 5.05 1.19 -10.03
C GLN A 37 3.85 1.70 -9.21
N ILE A 38 3.63 3.02 -9.20
CA ILE A 38 2.47 3.63 -8.53
C ILE A 38 1.17 3.22 -9.21
N VAL A 39 1.12 3.29 -10.55
CA VAL A 39 -0.06 2.97 -11.35
C VAL A 39 -0.45 1.50 -11.19
N ILE A 40 0.50 0.57 -11.26
CA ILE A 40 0.24 -0.87 -11.10
C ILE A 40 -0.32 -1.15 -9.70
N SER A 41 0.25 -0.55 -8.66
CA SER A 41 -0.26 -0.68 -7.29
C SER A 41 -1.70 -0.15 -7.17
N ALA A 42 -1.95 1.06 -7.68
CA ALA A 42 -3.28 1.66 -7.66
C ALA A 42 -4.31 0.81 -8.42
N VAL A 43 -3.96 0.32 -9.61
CA VAL A 43 -4.81 -0.55 -10.43
C VAL A 43 -5.11 -1.86 -9.71
N ALA A 44 -4.10 -2.48 -9.10
CA ALA A 44 -4.26 -3.73 -8.35
C ALA A 44 -5.24 -3.56 -7.18
N VAL A 45 -5.14 -2.45 -6.44
CA VAL A 45 -6.05 -2.15 -5.33
C VAL A 45 -7.48 -1.94 -5.82
N VAL A 46 -7.67 -1.15 -6.88
CA VAL A 46 -9.00 -0.91 -7.47
C VAL A 46 -9.62 -2.22 -7.97
N LEU A 47 -8.83 -3.06 -8.65
CA LEU A 47 -9.29 -4.38 -9.09
C LEU A 47 -9.72 -5.25 -7.92
N PHE A 48 -8.91 -5.32 -6.85
CA PHE A 48 -9.25 -6.11 -5.68
C PHE A 48 -10.54 -5.64 -5.00
N ILE A 49 -10.69 -4.33 -4.81
CA ILE A 49 -11.90 -3.74 -4.21
C ILE A 49 -13.11 -4.06 -5.08
N SER A 50 -13.01 -3.91 -6.40
CA SER A 50 -14.12 -4.20 -7.32
C SER A 50 -14.53 -5.68 -7.29
N ALA A 51 -13.56 -6.60 -7.20
CA ALA A 51 -13.81 -8.02 -7.06
C ALA A 51 -14.49 -8.34 -5.71
N ALA A 52 -13.98 -7.77 -4.61
CA ALA A 52 -14.54 -7.96 -3.28
C ALA A 52 -16.00 -7.46 -3.22
N VAL A 53 -16.28 -6.26 -3.73
CA VAL A 53 -17.63 -5.71 -3.81
C VAL A 53 -18.54 -6.61 -4.65
N THR A 54 -18.07 -7.08 -5.80
CA THR A 54 -18.84 -7.98 -6.67
C THR A 54 -19.20 -9.28 -5.95
N VAL A 55 -18.23 -9.91 -5.27
CA VAL A 55 -18.46 -11.12 -4.47
C VAL A 55 -19.47 -10.84 -3.35
N SER A 56 -19.29 -9.74 -2.61
CA SER A 56 -20.21 -9.37 -1.54
C SER A 56 -21.64 -9.20 -2.05
N GLN A 57 -21.85 -8.49 -3.16
CA GLN A 57 -23.19 -8.26 -3.71
C GLN A 57 -23.81 -9.52 -4.32
N THR A 58 -22.99 -10.43 -4.85
CA THR A 58 -23.47 -11.67 -5.50
C THR A 58 -23.87 -12.76 -4.50
N TYR A 59 -23.18 -12.83 -3.35
CA TYR A 59 -23.34 -13.93 -2.38
C TYR A 59 -23.93 -13.49 -1.03
N VAL A 60 -24.41 -12.25 -0.92
CA VAL A 60 -25.23 -11.82 0.21
C VAL A 60 -26.59 -12.51 0.15
N VAL A 61 -26.94 -13.20 1.23
CA VAL A 61 -28.24 -13.83 1.46
C VAL A 61 -28.67 -13.45 2.88
N ASP A 62 -29.86 -12.87 3.04
CA ASP A 62 -30.39 -12.44 4.34
C ASP A 62 -29.41 -11.55 5.15
N SER A 63 -28.77 -10.60 4.45
CA SER A 63 -27.74 -9.69 5.01
C SER A 63 -26.45 -10.36 5.51
N ASN A 64 -26.30 -11.66 5.28
CA ASN A 64 -25.13 -12.44 5.64
C ASN A 64 -24.44 -12.98 4.39
N LEU A 65 -23.13 -13.22 4.49
CA LEU A 65 -22.41 -13.93 3.44
C LEU A 65 -22.76 -15.42 3.52
N SER A 66 -23.31 -15.95 2.43
CA SER A 66 -23.50 -17.39 2.28
C SER A 66 -22.16 -18.14 2.42
N PRO A 67 -22.14 -19.41 2.89
CA PRO A 67 -20.91 -20.22 2.94
C PRO A 67 -20.12 -20.22 1.62
N THR A 68 -20.83 -20.27 0.49
CA THR A 68 -20.24 -20.19 -0.86
C THR A 68 -19.60 -18.81 -1.12
N GLY A 69 -20.18 -17.74 -0.58
CA GLY A 69 -19.60 -16.38 -0.62
C GLY A 69 -18.28 -16.27 0.14
N GLY A 70 -18.14 -17.01 1.25
CA GLY A 70 -16.88 -17.14 1.97
C GLY A 70 -15.78 -17.73 1.10
N TYR A 71 -16.06 -18.84 0.41
CA TYR A 71 -15.11 -19.45 -0.54
C TYR A 71 -14.80 -18.54 -1.73
N ALA A 72 -15.79 -17.82 -2.26
CA ALA A 72 -15.59 -16.84 -3.33
C ALA A 72 -14.67 -15.68 -2.88
N LEU A 73 -14.82 -15.21 -1.63
CA LEU A 73 -13.96 -14.18 -1.06
C LEU A 73 -12.51 -14.67 -0.92
N VAL A 74 -12.31 -15.89 -0.43
CA VAL A 74 -10.97 -16.52 -0.36
C VAL A 74 -10.37 -16.66 -1.76
N GLY A 75 -11.18 -17.04 -2.76
CA GLY A 75 -10.76 -17.08 -4.17
C GLY A 75 -10.31 -15.70 -4.70
N ALA A 76 -11.05 -14.63 -4.37
CA ALA A 76 -10.69 -13.26 -4.75
C ALA A 76 -9.37 -12.81 -4.11
N ILE A 77 -9.13 -13.16 -2.84
CA ILE A 77 -7.87 -12.91 -2.15
C ILE A 77 -6.73 -13.69 -2.81
N GLY A 78 -6.94 -14.97 -3.09
CA GLY A 78 -5.96 -15.82 -3.79
C GLY A 78 -5.59 -15.24 -5.15
N LEU A 79 -6.58 -14.79 -5.92
CA LEU A 79 -6.37 -14.11 -7.20
C LEU A 79 -5.56 -12.83 -7.04
N PHE A 80 -5.83 -12.02 -6.01
CA PHE A 80 -5.07 -10.80 -5.75
C PHE A 80 -3.61 -11.06 -5.44
N VAL A 81 -3.32 -12.08 -4.62
CA VAL A 81 -1.94 -12.48 -4.30
C VAL A 81 -1.22 -12.92 -5.58
N VAL A 82 -1.84 -13.80 -6.37
CA VAL A 82 -1.26 -14.25 -7.65
C VAL A 82 -1.03 -13.09 -8.60
N PHE A 83 -1.97 -12.15 -8.69
CA PHE A 83 -1.85 -10.94 -9.50
C PHE A 83 -0.65 -10.09 -9.07
N MET A 84 -0.48 -9.85 -7.77
CA MET A 84 0.66 -9.11 -7.23
C MET A 84 1.99 -9.84 -7.46
N THR A 85 2.01 -11.16 -7.31
CA THR A 85 3.19 -11.97 -7.64
C THR A 85 3.54 -11.84 -9.12
N ALA A 86 2.56 -11.98 -10.01
CA ALA A 86 2.76 -11.83 -11.44
C ALA A 86 3.24 -10.42 -11.81
N ALA A 87 2.65 -9.38 -11.21
CA ALA A 87 3.05 -8.00 -11.42
C ALA A 87 4.49 -7.73 -10.95
N GLY A 88 4.90 -8.28 -9.80
CA GLY A 88 6.27 -8.19 -9.31
C GLY A 88 7.27 -8.85 -10.26
N LEU A 89 7.00 -10.09 -10.69
CA LEU A 89 7.83 -10.81 -11.66
C LEU A 89 7.90 -10.11 -13.02
N TRP A 90 6.80 -9.47 -13.44
CA TRP A 90 6.75 -8.72 -14.69
C TRP A 90 7.62 -7.46 -14.65
N LEU A 91 7.62 -6.74 -13.52
CA LEU A 91 8.49 -5.58 -13.32
C LEU A 91 9.96 -5.95 -13.37
N GLU A 92 10.37 -7.07 -12.74
CA GLU A 92 11.75 -7.56 -12.82
C GLU A 92 12.20 -7.79 -14.27
N ARG A 93 11.29 -8.22 -15.16
CA ARG A 93 11.62 -8.45 -16.57
C ARG A 93 11.77 -7.18 -17.41
N GLN A 94 11.23 -6.05 -16.97
CA GLN A 94 11.35 -4.78 -17.70
C GLN A 94 12.65 -4.03 -17.37
N GLN A 95 13.34 -4.44 -16.30
CA GLN A 95 14.59 -3.83 -15.83
C GLN A 95 15.85 -4.57 -16.32
N PHE A 96 15.71 -5.55 -17.22
CA PHE A 96 16.80 -6.24 -17.93
C PHE A 96 16.83 -5.89 -19.42
#